data_AF-A0A1Q3PI29-F1
#
_entry.id   AF-A0A1Q3PI29-F1
#
_cell.length_a   1.000
_cell.length_b   1.000
_cell.length_c   1.000
_cell.angle_alpha   90.00
_cell.angle_beta   90.00
_cell.angle_gamma   90.00
#
_symmetry.space_group_name_H-M   'P 1'
#
loop_
_entity.id
_entity.type
_entity.pdbx_description
1 polymer ?
#
loop_
_entity_poly.entity_id
_entity_poly.type
_entity_poly.pdbx_seq_one_letter_code
_entity_poly.pdbx_strand_id
1 'polypeptide(L)'
;MNNRQLLYALLVAGISLGTAWAIRGQFGHEQGAAWAGGIGGLSIVLIAKRKDWYAKAFQLALASAAGWGIGGIISYGKVVGFARGLEFGNVYYGFLMLGIIGGLFGLIGGGLFGLTLASSREKPVQWPQLITEMTAGAIIFYYLLIEQLGWLMTPPRSEAWAACFGMTVALFWHMIRHKQRSAVRLAIFAGLGGGFGFAFGNFLQVMGSVSGIHFNFWNVMEYSIGFFGGAGMAYGTFTSEWETTDKQASRSRLLAPVVILTLLIPFIVWDQSFKTERLVETIRGFDPLADAAGVTNYVQWFALLLVLAFAAFALFKYCIKTKAPFFDLNYQDIQLFFFVNLSLYTLYSILITCAFMSLYRMEQYLYILNMAILGVLVRKTQASFTDRGLNISRWAINFVFLIAIFAILTAVAISTHGELNGANRRFE
;
A
#
# COMPACT_ATOMS: atom_id res chain seq x y z
N MET A 1 -5.90 -3.11 30.15
CA MET A 1 -6.19 -3.18 28.69
C MET A 1 -5.46 -4.37 28.10
N ASN A 2 -6.15 -5.26 27.38
CA ASN A 2 -5.51 -6.44 26.81
C ASN A 2 -4.76 -6.06 25.52
N ASN A 3 -3.52 -5.56 25.67
CA ASN A 3 -2.62 -5.20 24.56
C ASN A 3 -2.55 -6.28 23.47
N ARG A 4 -2.83 -7.53 23.82
CA ARG A 4 -2.86 -8.69 22.92
C ARG A 4 -3.85 -8.55 21.75
N GLN A 5 -5.06 -8.02 21.97
CA GLN A 5 -6.04 -7.86 20.88
C GLN A 5 -5.60 -6.80 19.86
N LEU A 6 -5.05 -5.68 20.35
CA LEU A 6 -4.46 -4.66 19.49
C LEU A 6 -3.29 -5.25 18.70
N LEU A 7 -2.36 -5.96 19.34
CA LEU A 7 -1.22 -6.59 18.66
C LEU A 7 -1.66 -7.55 17.54
N TYR A 8 -2.70 -8.37 17.76
CA TYR A 8 -3.25 -9.22 16.70
C TYR A 8 -3.86 -8.40 15.56
N ALA A 9 -4.54 -7.29 15.86
CA ALA A 9 -5.06 -6.41 14.82
C ALA A 9 -3.93 -5.76 14.00
N LEU A 10 -2.84 -5.32 14.65
CA LEU A 10 -1.66 -4.80 13.96
C LEU A 10 -1.02 -5.86 13.07
N LEU A 11 -0.89 -7.09 13.58
CA LEU A 11 -0.32 -8.21 12.83
C LEU A 11 -1.16 -8.55 11.61
N VAL A 12 -2.48 -8.65 11.74
CA VAL A 12 -3.37 -8.95 10.62
C VAL A 12 -3.33 -7.86 9.55
N ALA A 13 -3.38 -6.59 9.95
CA ALA A 13 -3.30 -5.48 9.02
C ALA A 13 -1.92 -5.40 8.33
N GLY A 14 -0.84 -5.64 9.09
CA GLY A 14 0.51 -5.72 8.58
C GLY A 14 0.71 -6.86 7.58
N ILE A 15 0.31 -8.10 7.91
CA ILE A 15 0.41 -9.23 6.96
C ILE A 15 -0.45 -8.97 5.72
N SER A 16 -1.65 -8.40 5.87
CA SER A 16 -2.54 -8.10 4.73
C SER A 16 -1.92 -7.11 3.76
N LEU A 17 -1.53 -5.92 4.25
CA LEU A 17 -0.94 -4.91 3.39
C LEU A 17 0.47 -5.31 2.94
N GLY A 18 1.29 -5.92 3.80
CA GLY A 18 2.61 -6.43 3.45
C GLY A 18 2.57 -7.48 2.33
N THR A 19 1.64 -8.43 2.39
CA THR A 19 1.47 -9.42 1.33
C THR A 19 1.03 -8.77 0.03
N ALA A 20 0.06 -7.85 0.08
CA ALA A 20 -0.37 -7.14 -1.11
C ALA A 20 0.74 -6.23 -1.68
N TRP A 21 1.54 -5.60 -0.84
CA TRP A 21 2.66 -4.75 -1.26
C TRP A 21 3.85 -5.55 -1.81
N ALA A 22 4.06 -6.77 -1.33
CA ALA A 22 5.02 -7.68 -1.93
C ALA A 22 4.56 -8.15 -3.32
N ILE A 23 3.29 -8.52 -3.44
CA ILE A 23 2.69 -8.95 -4.71
C ILE A 23 2.72 -7.80 -5.74
N ARG A 24 2.40 -6.55 -5.35
CA ARG A 24 2.40 -5.40 -6.29
C ARG A 24 3.77 -5.15 -6.91
N GLY A 25 4.86 -5.56 -6.25
CA GLY A 25 6.21 -5.50 -6.79
C GLY A 25 6.39 -6.25 -8.12
N GLN A 26 5.42 -7.08 -8.54
CA GLN A 26 5.46 -7.77 -9.84
C GLN A 26 4.82 -6.99 -11.00
N PHE A 27 3.92 -6.05 -10.78
CA PHE A 27 3.02 -5.55 -11.83
C PHE A 27 2.68 -4.05 -11.78
N GLY A 28 3.53 -3.25 -11.14
CA GLY A 28 3.62 -1.82 -11.46
C GLY A 28 3.33 -0.86 -10.31
N HIS A 29 3.53 0.42 -10.62
CA HIS A 29 3.77 1.48 -9.66
C HIS A 29 2.46 2.00 -9.05
N GLU A 30 1.59 2.65 -9.83
CA GLU A 30 0.38 3.31 -9.32
C GLU A 30 -0.77 2.33 -9.06
N GLN A 31 -1.20 1.58 -10.08
CA GLN A 31 -2.33 0.65 -9.97
C GLN A 31 -2.06 -0.51 -9.00
N GLY A 32 -0.80 -0.98 -8.93
CA GLY A 32 -0.38 -2.02 -7.99
C GLY A 32 -0.43 -1.52 -6.55
N ALA A 33 0.10 -0.31 -6.29
CA ALA A 33 0.00 0.34 -4.99
C ALA A 33 -1.46 0.64 -4.61
N ALA A 34 -2.30 1.02 -5.58
CA ALA A 34 -3.71 1.25 -5.35
C ALA A 34 -4.43 -0.02 -4.90
N TRP A 35 -4.26 -1.12 -5.61
CA TRP A 35 -4.82 -2.41 -5.19
C TRP A 35 -4.36 -2.80 -3.78
N ALA A 36 -3.05 -2.72 -3.51
CA ALA A 36 -2.49 -3.08 -2.21
C ALA A 36 -3.10 -2.23 -1.08
N GLY A 37 -3.18 -0.91 -1.28
CA GLY A 37 -3.85 0.00 -0.35
C GLY A 37 -5.31 -0.36 -0.09
N GLY A 38 -6.04 -0.79 -1.12
CA GLY A 38 -7.42 -1.29 -0.99
C GLY A 38 -7.53 -2.53 -0.09
N ILE A 39 -6.63 -3.51 -0.27
CA ILE A 39 -6.54 -4.70 0.60
C ILE A 39 -6.22 -4.31 2.05
N GLY A 40 -5.28 -3.38 2.25
CA GLY A 40 -4.95 -2.83 3.57
C GLY A 40 -6.18 -2.22 4.27
N GLY A 41 -6.91 -1.35 3.57
CA GLY A 41 -8.13 -0.73 4.09
C GLY A 41 -9.24 -1.75 4.44
N LEU A 42 -9.46 -2.74 3.57
CA LEU A 42 -10.43 -3.81 3.82
C LEU A 42 -10.07 -4.67 5.03
N SER A 43 -8.77 -4.94 5.24
CA SER A 43 -8.32 -5.70 6.42
C SER A 43 -8.70 -5.02 7.73
N ILE A 44 -8.57 -3.68 7.78
CA ILE A 44 -8.96 -2.86 8.95
C ILE A 44 -10.47 -2.94 9.18
N VAL A 45 -11.27 -2.85 8.11
CA VAL A 45 -12.73 -2.98 8.18
C VAL A 45 -13.13 -4.36 8.74
N LEU A 46 -12.47 -5.43 8.29
CA LEU A 46 -12.77 -6.79 8.73
C LEU A 46 -12.49 -7.01 10.23
N ILE A 47 -11.31 -6.60 10.70
CA ILE A 47 -10.89 -6.79 12.09
C ILE A 47 -11.58 -5.82 13.07
N ALA A 48 -12.12 -4.69 12.57
CA ALA A 48 -12.90 -3.76 13.38
C ALA A 48 -14.25 -4.33 13.85
N LYS A 49 -14.82 -5.30 13.14
CA LYS A 49 -16.11 -5.93 13.45
C LYS A 49 -17.30 -4.96 13.58
N ARG A 50 -17.24 -3.82 12.86
CA ARG A 50 -18.24 -2.74 12.89
C ARG A 50 -19.21 -2.81 11.70
N LYS A 51 -20.51 -2.99 11.97
CA LYS A 51 -21.55 -3.07 10.93
C LYS A 51 -21.67 -1.79 10.10
N ASP A 52 -21.52 -0.64 10.73
CA ASP A 52 -21.55 0.67 10.06
C ASP A 52 -20.36 0.88 9.10
N TRP A 53 -19.24 0.17 9.32
CA TRP A 53 -18.11 0.20 8.40
C TRP A 53 -18.30 -0.74 7.21
N TYR A 54 -19.02 -1.85 7.39
CA TYR A 54 -19.38 -2.74 6.28
C TYR A 54 -20.26 -2.04 5.24
N ALA A 55 -21.16 -1.18 5.70
CA ALA A 55 -22.03 -0.38 4.84
C ALA A 55 -21.26 0.51 3.84
N LYS A 56 -20.04 0.92 4.19
CA LYS A 56 -19.16 1.77 3.38
C LYS A 56 -17.81 1.12 3.04
N ALA A 57 -17.70 -0.21 3.14
CA ALA A 57 -16.44 -0.93 2.99
C ALA A 57 -15.77 -0.72 1.64
N PHE A 58 -16.55 -0.65 0.55
CA PHE A 58 -16.01 -0.46 -0.79
C PHE A 58 -15.54 0.97 -1.04
N GLN A 59 -16.22 1.98 -0.47
CA GLN A 59 -15.75 3.37 -0.50
C GLN A 59 -14.47 3.53 0.31
N LEU A 60 -14.39 2.88 1.48
CA LEU A 60 -13.18 2.83 2.30
C LEU A 60 -12.02 2.17 1.56
N ALA A 61 -12.26 1.04 0.91
CA ALA A 61 -11.28 0.36 0.08
C ALA A 61 -10.82 1.24 -1.09
N LEU A 62 -11.74 1.90 -1.78
CA LEU A 62 -11.42 2.80 -2.89
C LEU A 62 -10.62 4.03 -2.43
N ALA A 63 -10.99 4.66 -1.30
CA ALA A 63 -10.26 5.82 -0.78
C ALA A 63 -8.83 5.44 -0.35
N SER A 64 -8.67 4.27 0.29
CA SER A 64 -7.36 3.71 0.61
C SER A 64 -6.57 3.43 -0.67
N ALA A 65 -7.21 2.80 -1.66
CA ALA A 65 -6.59 2.50 -2.95
C ALA A 65 -6.12 3.78 -3.67
N ALA A 66 -6.97 4.80 -3.75
CA ALA A 66 -6.59 6.08 -4.36
C ALA A 66 -5.39 6.70 -3.65
N GLY A 67 -5.38 6.74 -2.31
CA GLY A 67 -4.31 7.40 -1.57
C GLY A 67 -2.96 6.69 -1.65
N TRP A 68 -2.94 5.36 -1.51
CA TRP A 68 -1.70 4.59 -1.69
C TRP A 68 -1.27 4.55 -3.17
N GLY A 69 -2.23 4.54 -4.11
CA GLY A 69 -1.97 4.59 -5.55
C GLY A 69 -1.31 5.88 -6.01
N ILE A 70 -1.73 7.04 -5.46
CA ILE A 70 -1.10 8.35 -5.71
C ILE A 70 0.39 8.30 -5.41
N GLY A 71 0.80 7.66 -4.30
CA GLY A 71 2.22 7.54 -3.97
C GLY A 71 3.03 6.77 -5.02
N GLY A 72 2.38 5.92 -5.82
CA GLY A 72 3.02 5.12 -6.86
C GLY A 72 3.75 5.94 -7.93
N ILE A 73 3.39 7.22 -8.11
CA ILE A 73 4.06 8.10 -9.08
C ILE A 73 5.49 8.48 -8.64
N ILE A 74 5.84 8.26 -7.37
CA ILE A 74 7.14 8.64 -6.82
C ILE A 74 8.20 7.63 -7.27
N SER A 75 9.23 8.12 -7.96
CA SER A 75 10.39 7.29 -8.30
C SER A 75 11.29 7.12 -7.07
N TYR A 76 11.71 5.89 -6.78
CA TYR A 76 12.58 5.60 -5.63
C TYR A 76 13.75 4.68 -5.94
N GLY A 77 13.84 4.10 -7.14
CA GLY A 77 14.90 3.13 -7.48
C GLY A 77 16.31 3.69 -7.33
N LYS A 78 16.51 4.99 -7.63
CA LYS A 78 17.81 5.65 -7.41
C LYS A 78 18.13 5.81 -5.92
N VAL A 79 17.12 6.10 -5.11
CA VAL A 79 17.23 6.28 -3.66
C VAL A 79 17.62 4.98 -2.95
N VAL A 80 17.02 3.85 -3.39
CA VAL A 80 17.43 2.50 -2.99
C VAL A 80 18.92 2.28 -3.24
N GLY A 81 19.45 2.77 -4.36
CA GLY A 81 20.87 2.68 -4.67
C GLY A 81 21.77 3.55 -3.81
N PHE A 82 21.29 4.68 -3.27
CA PHE A 82 22.09 5.50 -2.33
C PHE A 82 22.43 4.72 -1.06
N ALA A 83 21.50 3.92 -0.57
CA ALA A 83 21.69 3.09 0.62
C ALA A 83 22.66 1.90 0.43
N ARG A 84 23.08 1.61 -0.81
CA ARG A 84 24.07 0.57 -1.13
C ARG A 84 25.51 1.10 -1.17
N GLY A 85 25.70 2.40 -0.89
CA GLY A 85 27.01 3.04 -0.84
C GLY A 85 27.81 2.71 0.43
N LEU A 86 29.00 3.31 0.53
CA LEU A 86 29.91 3.16 1.68
C LEU A 86 30.02 4.44 2.52
N GLU A 87 29.65 5.58 1.96
CA GLU A 87 29.73 6.87 2.64
C GLU A 87 28.51 7.10 3.52
N PHE A 88 28.75 7.37 4.81
CA PHE A 88 27.68 7.58 5.79
C PHE A 88 26.66 8.63 5.32
N GLY A 89 27.11 9.79 4.85
CA GLY A 89 26.22 10.87 4.40
C GLY A 89 25.28 10.45 3.26
N ASN A 90 25.81 9.71 2.28
CA ASN A 90 25.03 9.23 1.13
C ASN A 90 24.03 8.13 1.53
N VAL A 91 24.46 7.14 2.31
CA VAL A 91 23.60 6.04 2.76
C VAL A 91 22.52 6.53 3.71
N TYR A 92 22.87 7.41 4.64
CA TYR A 92 21.92 8.03 5.57
C TYR A 92 20.88 8.87 4.83
N TYR A 93 21.32 9.65 3.83
CA TYR A 93 20.40 10.35 2.94
C TYR A 93 19.45 9.39 2.22
N GLY A 94 19.96 8.26 1.70
CA GLY A 94 19.15 7.20 1.10
C GLY A 94 18.05 6.70 2.04
N PHE A 95 18.39 6.30 3.26
CA PHE A 95 17.39 5.84 4.24
C PHE A 95 16.40 6.93 4.65
N LEU A 96 16.86 8.17 4.86
CA LEU A 96 15.97 9.29 5.16
C LEU A 96 14.96 9.55 4.04
N MET A 97 15.43 9.59 2.79
CA MET A 97 14.55 9.86 1.65
C MET A 97 13.58 8.70 1.41
N LEU A 98 14.01 7.44 1.56
CA LEU A 98 13.07 6.30 1.55
C LEU A 98 12.04 6.40 2.68
N GLY A 99 12.46 6.85 3.86
CA GLY A 99 11.57 7.16 4.97
C GLY A 99 10.53 8.23 4.63
N ILE A 100 10.94 9.30 3.95
CA ILE A 100 10.02 10.35 3.47
C ILE A 100 9.05 9.79 2.43
N ILE A 101 9.56 9.06 1.43
CA ILE A 101 8.74 8.48 0.36
C ILE A 101 7.70 7.52 0.95
N GLY A 102 8.12 6.56 1.78
CA GLY A 102 7.21 5.64 2.46
C GLY A 102 6.24 6.36 3.39
N GLY A 103 6.69 7.46 3.99
CA GLY A 103 5.86 8.38 4.76
C GLY A 103 4.73 8.98 3.92
N LEU A 104 5.04 9.52 2.74
CA LEU A 104 4.06 10.12 1.83
C LEU A 104 2.99 9.11 1.38
N PHE A 105 3.39 7.88 1.05
CA PHE A 105 2.46 6.79 0.77
C PHE A 105 1.46 6.58 1.92
N GLY A 106 1.97 6.44 3.14
CA GLY A 106 1.14 6.21 4.32
C GLY A 106 0.29 7.42 4.73
N LEU A 107 0.82 8.64 4.60
CA LEU A 107 0.12 9.88 4.96
C LEU A 107 -1.11 10.10 4.06
N ILE A 108 -0.95 9.94 2.75
CA ILE A 108 -2.06 10.11 1.80
C ILE A 108 -3.02 8.91 1.88
N GLY A 109 -2.49 7.68 1.82
CA GLY A 109 -3.27 6.44 1.91
C GLY A 109 -4.10 6.34 3.18
N GLY A 110 -3.45 6.54 4.33
CA GLY A 110 -4.11 6.59 5.64
C GLY A 110 -5.05 7.79 5.78
N GLY A 111 -4.68 8.97 5.28
CA GLY A 111 -5.50 10.17 5.38
C GLY A 111 -6.81 10.10 4.61
N LEU A 112 -6.80 9.64 3.35
CA LEU A 112 -8.03 9.46 2.58
C LEU A 112 -8.93 8.35 3.14
N PHE A 113 -8.33 7.25 3.61
CA PHE A 113 -9.06 6.19 4.31
C PHE A 113 -9.68 6.70 5.61
N GLY A 114 -8.92 7.45 6.42
CA GLY A 114 -9.37 8.05 7.66
C GLY A 114 -10.48 9.09 7.48
N LEU A 115 -10.38 9.96 6.47
CA LEU A 115 -11.45 10.89 6.12
C LEU A 115 -12.74 10.15 5.75
N THR A 116 -12.63 9.07 4.98
CA THR A 116 -13.79 8.25 4.61
C THR A 116 -14.40 7.51 5.81
N LEU A 117 -13.57 7.08 6.77
CA LEU A 117 -14.03 6.54 8.06
C LEU A 117 -14.76 7.61 8.88
N ALA A 118 -14.23 8.82 8.96
CA ALA A 118 -14.82 9.92 9.72
C ALA A 118 -16.04 10.56 9.05
N SER A 119 -16.22 10.37 7.73
CA SER A 119 -17.35 10.90 6.98
C SER A 119 -18.67 10.37 7.53
N SER A 120 -19.53 11.30 7.96
CA SER A 120 -20.87 11.06 8.49
C SER A 120 -21.90 11.95 7.77
N ARG A 121 -23.19 11.76 8.05
CA ARG A 121 -24.24 12.63 7.47
C ARG A 121 -24.11 14.09 7.92
N GLU A 122 -23.68 14.29 9.15
CA GLU A 122 -23.50 15.61 9.76
C GLU A 122 -22.19 16.27 9.31
N LYS A 123 -21.16 15.46 9.06
CA LYS A 123 -19.82 15.93 8.65
C LYS A 123 -19.35 15.19 7.38
N PRO A 124 -19.99 15.40 6.23
CA PRO A 124 -19.59 14.76 4.99
C PRO A 124 -18.25 15.34 4.51
N VAL A 125 -17.40 14.48 3.95
CA VAL A 125 -16.19 14.92 3.26
C VAL A 125 -16.59 15.65 1.97
N GLN A 126 -16.11 16.88 1.81
CA GLN A 126 -16.33 17.68 0.61
C GLN A 126 -15.34 17.27 -0.48
N TRP A 127 -15.58 16.11 -1.11
CA TRP A 127 -14.66 15.50 -2.08
C TRP A 127 -14.21 16.43 -3.21
N PRO A 128 -15.09 17.20 -3.88
CA PRO A 128 -14.65 18.12 -4.93
C PRO A 128 -13.64 19.15 -4.40
N GLN A 129 -13.94 19.77 -3.25
CA GLN A 129 -13.04 20.72 -2.62
C GLN A 129 -11.71 20.07 -2.23
N LEU A 130 -11.74 18.89 -1.60
CA LEU A 130 -10.52 18.18 -1.20
C LEU A 130 -9.64 17.85 -2.41
N ILE A 131 -10.22 17.35 -3.50
CA ILE A 131 -9.47 17.02 -4.73
C ILE A 131 -8.87 18.27 -5.36
N THR A 132 -9.61 19.39 -5.39
CA THR A 132 -9.09 20.68 -5.87
C THR A 132 -7.95 21.18 -4.98
N GLU A 133 -8.09 21.11 -3.66
CA GLU A 133 -7.06 21.53 -2.70
C GLU A 133 -5.79 20.68 -2.82
N MET A 134 -5.93 19.35 -2.94
CA MET A 134 -4.80 18.44 -3.14
C MET A 134 -4.10 18.69 -4.49
N THR A 135 -4.86 18.88 -5.56
CA THR A 135 -4.32 19.20 -6.89
C THR A 135 -3.57 20.53 -6.88
N ALA A 136 -4.15 21.57 -6.27
CA ALA A 136 -3.48 22.87 -6.12
C ALA A 136 -2.21 22.76 -5.27
N GLY A 137 -2.26 22.02 -4.17
CA GLY A 137 -1.11 21.72 -3.32
C GLY A 137 0.01 21.02 -4.10
N ALA A 138 -0.32 20.00 -4.89
CA ALA A 138 0.63 19.31 -5.75
C ALA A 138 1.37 20.27 -6.70
N ILE A 139 0.63 21.11 -7.40
CA ILE A 139 1.18 22.08 -8.36
C ILE A 139 2.09 23.07 -7.63
N ILE A 140 1.58 23.72 -6.57
CA ILE A 140 2.32 24.76 -5.83
C ILE A 140 3.64 24.21 -5.30
N PHE A 141 3.63 23.06 -4.62
CA PHE A 141 4.84 22.51 -4.02
C PHE A 141 5.79 21.91 -5.05
N TYR A 142 5.30 21.34 -6.14
CA TYR A 142 6.18 20.88 -7.22
C TYR A 142 6.97 22.05 -7.81
N TYR A 143 6.30 23.11 -8.26
CA TYR A 143 6.98 24.27 -8.85
C TYR A 143 7.85 25.01 -7.82
N LEU A 144 7.43 25.11 -6.57
CA LEU A 144 8.24 25.76 -5.54
C LEU A 144 9.50 24.96 -5.20
N LEU A 145 9.37 23.67 -4.88
CA LEU A 145 10.50 22.88 -4.38
C LEU A 145 11.44 22.45 -5.51
N ILE A 146 10.89 22.10 -6.67
CA ILE A 146 11.67 21.54 -7.78
C ILE A 146 12.13 22.64 -8.72
N GLU A 147 11.19 23.39 -9.31
CA GLU A 147 11.53 24.37 -10.36
C GLU A 147 12.22 25.63 -9.80
N GLN A 148 11.77 26.15 -8.64
CA GLN A 148 12.35 27.37 -8.06
C GLN A 148 13.56 27.09 -7.17
N LEU A 149 13.48 26.08 -6.29
CA LEU A 149 14.52 25.81 -5.30
C LEU A 149 15.55 24.76 -5.74
N GLY A 150 15.26 23.98 -6.78
CA GLY A 150 16.17 22.92 -7.27
C GLY A 150 16.40 21.81 -6.24
N TRP A 151 15.44 21.55 -5.33
CA TRP A 151 15.56 20.51 -4.32
C TRP A 151 15.27 19.12 -4.91
N LEU A 152 16.25 18.60 -5.66
CA LEU A 152 16.11 17.33 -6.35
C LEU A 152 16.46 16.15 -5.42
N MET A 153 15.53 15.21 -5.25
CA MET A 153 15.72 14.00 -4.44
C MET A 153 16.28 12.85 -5.27
N THR A 154 15.83 12.71 -6.52
CA THR A 154 16.05 11.53 -7.38
C THR A 154 16.59 11.83 -8.79
N PRO A 155 17.38 12.91 -9.03
CA PRO A 155 17.73 13.32 -10.41
C PRO A 155 18.51 12.21 -11.14
N PRO A 156 18.29 11.96 -12.46
CA PRO A 156 17.39 12.65 -13.37
C PRO A 156 15.97 12.06 -13.43
N ARG A 157 15.54 11.29 -12.41
CA ARG A 157 14.19 10.71 -12.36
C ARG A 157 13.17 11.77 -11.94
N SER A 158 11.89 11.39 -12.05
CA SER A 158 10.75 12.23 -11.66
C SER A 158 10.79 12.63 -10.19
N GLU A 159 10.63 13.92 -9.92
CA GLU A 159 10.56 14.51 -8.57
C GLU A 159 9.11 14.62 -8.05
N ALA A 160 8.24 13.70 -8.47
CA ALA A 160 6.82 13.69 -8.09
C ALA A 160 6.59 13.55 -6.56
N TRP A 161 7.61 13.22 -5.77
CA TRP A 161 7.54 13.29 -4.31
C TRP A 161 7.13 14.70 -3.82
N ALA A 162 7.55 15.77 -4.51
CA ALA A 162 7.20 17.14 -4.14
C ALA A 162 5.71 17.42 -4.37
N ALA A 163 5.15 16.88 -5.46
CA ALA A 163 3.72 16.93 -5.71
C ALA A 163 2.94 16.16 -4.63
N CYS A 164 3.35 14.93 -4.29
CA CYS A 164 2.73 14.15 -3.21
C CYS A 164 2.86 14.85 -1.84
N PHE A 165 3.98 15.52 -1.58
CA PHE A 165 4.16 16.34 -0.38
C PHE A 165 3.16 17.49 -0.34
N GLY A 166 2.98 18.22 -1.44
CA GLY A 166 1.96 19.26 -1.57
C GLY A 166 0.53 18.75 -1.37
N MET A 167 0.19 17.59 -1.94
CA MET A 167 -1.10 16.93 -1.70
C MET A 167 -1.28 16.61 -0.22
N THR A 168 -0.23 16.13 0.44
CA THR A 168 -0.24 15.80 1.87
C THR A 168 -0.48 17.04 2.72
N VAL A 169 0.21 18.15 2.45
CA VAL A 169 0.00 19.43 3.15
C VAL A 169 -1.46 19.89 3.01
N ALA A 170 -2.00 19.87 1.80
CA ALA A 170 -3.39 20.24 1.54
C ALA A 170 -4.40 19.31 2.24
N LEU A 171 -4.15 17.99 2.22
CA LEU A 171 -4.96 16.99 2.90
C LEU A 171 -4.98 17.20 4.42
N PHE A 172 -3.82 17.47 5.03
CA PHE A 172 -3.73 17.77 6.47
C PHE A 172 -4.41 19.09 6.81
N TRP A 173 -4.18 20.12 6.00
CA TRP A 173 -4.89 21.39 6.13
C TRP A 173 -6.40 21.14 6.16
N HIS A 174 -6.94 20.43 5.15
CA HIS A 174 -8.35 20.05 5.07
C HIS A 174 -8.85 19.35 6.34
N MET A 175 -8.14 18.32 6.81
CA MET A 175 -8.53 17.59 8.02
C MET A 175 -8.56 18.50 9.27
N ILE A 176 -7.62 19.44 9.39
CA ILE A 176 -7.53 20.35 10.54
C ILE A 176 -8.70 21.35 10.53
N ARG A 177 -8.98 22.02 9.41
CA ARG A 177 -10.09 23.01 9.30
C ARG A 177 -11.45 22.36 9.55
N HIS A 178 -11.61 21.11 9.14
CA HIS A 178 -12.84 20.34 9.35
C HIS A 178 -12.87 19.53 10.65
N LYS A 179 -11.89 19.75 11.55
CA LYS A 179 -11.79 19.12 12.88
C LYS A 179 -11.76 17.58 12.85
N GLN A 180 -11.23 16.99 11.77
CA GLN A 180 -11.14 15.54 11.54
C GLN A 180 -9.93 14.92 12.28
N ARG A 181 -9.90 15.03 13.60
CA ARG A 181 -8.73 14.66 14.44
C ARG A 181 -8.36 13.17 14.32
N SER A 182 -9.34 12.28 14.28
CA SER A 182 -9.09 10.83 14.13
C SER A 182 -8.46 10.48 12.80
N ALA A 183 -8.85 11.18 11.72
CA ALA A 183 -8.24 11.01 10.40
C ALA A 183 -6.78 11.50 10.38
N VAL A 184 -6.49 12.64 11.01
CA VAL A 184 -5.11 13.15 11.18
C VAL A 184 -4.24 12.13 11.90
N ARG A 185 -4.73 11.58 13.01
CA ARG A 185 -4.01 10.56 13.79
C ARG A 185 -3.72 9.32 12.94
N LEU A 186 -4.73 8.81 12.24
CA LEU A 186 -4.57 7.66 11.36
C LEU A 186 -3.52 7.91 10.29
N ALA A 187 -3.60 9.05 9.59
CA ALA A 187 -2.66 9.44 8.55
C ALA A 187 -1.21 9.45 9.07
N ILE A 188 -0.97 10.06 10.23
CA ILE A 188 0.37 10.16 10.83
C ILE A 188 0.93 8.77 11.15
N PHE A 189 0.15 7.90 11.79
CA PHE A 189 0.66 6.57 12.13
C PHE A 189 0.85 5.68 10.90
N ALA A 190 -0.01 5.80 9.89
CA ALA A 190 0.20 5.15 8.61
C ALA A 190 1.49 5.65 7.92
N GLY A 191 1.73 6.96 7.95
CA GLY A 191 2.95 7.60 7.45
C GLY A 191 4.21 7.13 8.19
N LEU A 192 4.23 7.20 9.53
CA LEU A 192 5.35 6.72 10.33
C LEU A 192 5.63 5.23 10.07
N GLY A 193 4.58 4.41 9.96
CA GLY A 193 4.68 3.00 9.61
C GLY A 193 5.26 2.77 8.22
N GLY A 194 4.72 3.43 7.19
CA GLY A 194 5.20 3.30 5.81
C GLY A 194 6.64 3.80 5.65
N GLY A 195 6.98 4.94 6.27
CA GLY A 195 8.32 5.50 6.23
C GLY A 195 9.35 4.61 6.92
N PHE A 196 9.08 4.17 8.15
CA PHE A 196 9.94 3.20 8.82
C PHE A 196 10.09 1.91 8.00
N GLY A 197 8.97 1.36 7.51
CA GLY A 197 8.95 0.12 6.74
C GLY A 197 9.76 0.18 5.46
N PHE A 198 9.81 1.34 4.80
CA PHE A 198 10.61 1.49 3.57
C PHE A 198 12.10 1.54 3.87
N ALA A 199 12.54 2.43 4.75
CA ALA A 199 13.95 2.55 5.11
C ALA A 199 14.48 1.24 5.72
N PHE A 200 13.73 0.64 6.65
CA PHE A 200 14.09 -0.63 7.26
C PHE A 200 14.07 -1.78 6.23
N GLY A 201 13.07 -1.81 5.35
CA GLY A 201 13.00 -2.80 4.27
C GLY A 201 14.20 -2.74 3.33
N ASN A 202 14.66 -1.53 3.00
CA ASN A 202 15.83 -1.34 2.16
C ASN A 202 17.13 -1.69 2.90
N PHE A 203 17.20 -1.42 4.21
CA PHE A 203 18.28 -1.96 5.04
C PHE A 203 18.31 -3.50 4.98
N LEU A 204 17.18 -4.18 5.13
CA LEU A 204 17.10 -5.64 4.97
C LEU A 204 17.51 -6.09 3.57
N GLN A 205 17.22 -5.29 2.54
CA GLN A 205 17.65 -5.57 1.18
C GLN A 205 19.16 -5.50 1.01
N VAL A 206 19.81 -4.50 1.62
CA VAL A 206 21.27 -4.38 1.65
C VAL A 206 21.86 -5.59 2.39
N MET A 207 21.39 -5.87 3.61
CA MET A 207 21.88 -7.00 4.40
C MET A 207 21.70 -8.34 3.68
N GLY A 208 20.57 -8.54 3.01
CA GLY A 208 20.30 -9.74 2.21
C GLY A 208 21.20 -9.89 1.00
N SER A 209 21.64 -8.77 0.39
CA SER A 209 22.62 -8.80 -0.70
C SER A 209 24.00 -9.30 -0.24
N VAL A 210 24.30 -9.16 1.05
CA VAL A 210 25.60 -9.53 1.65
C VAL A 210 25.53 -10.89 2.34
N SER A 211 24.33 -11.38 2.68
CA SER A 211 24.16 -12.62 3.46
C SER A 211 24.41 -13.91 2.68
N GLY A 212 24.59 -13.85 1.35
CA GLY A 212 24.72 -15.03 0.48
C GLY A 212 23.43 -15.84 0.32
N ILE A 213 22.29 -15.35 0.83
CA ILE A 213 21.00 -16.04 0.70
C ILE A 213 20.41 -15.70 -0.66
N HIS A 214 20.17 -16.71 -1.50
CA HIS A 214 19.50 -16.52 -2.78
C HIS A 214 17.99 -16.36 -2.59
N PHE A 215 17.57 -15.13 -2.27
CA PHE A 215 16.17 -14.75 -2.09
C PHE A 215 15.89 -13.39 -2.72
N ASN A 216 14.63 -13.14 -3.08
CA ASN A 216 14.22 -11.86 -3.63
C ASN A 216 14.10 -10.79 -2.52
N PHE A 217 15.23 -10.20 -2.14
CA PHE A 217 15.29 -9.19 -1.10
C PHE A 217 14.66 -7.84 -1.49
N TRP A 218 14.48 -7.57 -2.79
CA TRP A 218 13.62 -6.46 -3.22
C TRP A 218 12.19 -6.68 -2.73
N ASN A 219 11.70 -7.91 -2.84
CA ASN A 219 10.36 -8.27 -2.35
C ASN A 219 10.25 -8.16 -0.83
N VAL A 220 11.32 -8.43 -0.07
CA VAL A 220 11.37 -8.22 1.39
C VAL A 220 11.24 -6.73 1.74
N MET A 221 11.93 -5.85 1.00
CA MET A 221 11.77 -4.40 1.15
C MET A 221 10.33 -3.99 0.90
N GLU A 222 9.74 -4.46 -0.22
CA GLU A 222 8.35 -4.18 -0.57
C GLU A 222 7.36 -4.67 0.50
N TYR A 223 7.55 -5.90 0.98
CA TYR A 223 6.75 -6.46 2.08
C TYR A 223 6.84 -5.59 3.34
N SER A 224 8.02 -5.08 3.66
CA SER A 224 8.27 -4.27 4.87
C SER A 224 7.49 -2.96 4.83
N ILE A 225 7.46 -2.25 3.69
CA ILE A 225 6.65 -1.03 3.52
C ILE A 225 5.19 -1.32 3.84
N GLY A 226 4.63 -2.35 3.20
CA GLY A 226 3.23 -2.71 3.39
C GLY A 226 2.94 -3.18 4.82
N PHE A 227 3.84 -3.96 5.42
CA PHE A 227 3.65 -4.50 6.77
C PHE A 227 3.60 -3.39 7.82
N PHE A 228 4.61 -2.53 7.85
CA PHE A 228 4.65 -1.45 8.83
C PHE A 228 3.63 -0.35 8.51
N GLY A 229 3.36 -0.08 7.23
CA GLY A 229 2.28 0.80 6.80
C GLY A 229 0.90 0.33 7.28
N GLY A 230 0.60 -0.97 7.12
CA GLY A 230 -0.67 -1.57 7.53
C GLY A 230 -0.82 -1.61 9.05
N ALA A 231 0.26 -1.95 9.76
CA ALA A 231 0.31 -1.85 11.22
C ALA A 231 0.10 -0.41 11.70
N GLY A 232 0.72 0.58 11.04
CA GLY A 232 0.53 2.00 11.31
C GLY A 232 -0.91 2.45 11.11
N MET A 233 -1.53 2.06 9.98
CA MET A 233 -2.95 2.34 9.72
C MET A 233 -3.86 1.72 10.79
N ALA A 234 -3.64 0.47 11.16
CA ALA A 234 -4.42 -0.22 12.18
C ALA A 234 -4.25 0.43 13.56
N TYR A 235 -3.01 0.76 13.95
CA TYR A 235 -2.73 1.43 15.22
C TYR A 235 -3.43 2.79 15.27
N GLY A 236 -3.29 3.61 14.23
CA GLY A 236 -3.96 4.90 14.12
C GLY A 236 -5.49 4.77 14.16
N THR A 237 -6.04 3.75 13.51
CA THR A 237 -7.49 3.48 13.48
C THR A 237 -8.02 3.09 14.86
N PHE A 238 -7.45 2.06 15.48
CA PHE A 238 -7.96 1.49 16.73
C PHE A 238 -7.57 2.30 17.97
N THR A 239 -6.66 3.26 17.81
CA THR A 239 -6.34 4.23 18.87
C THR A 239 -7.00 5.60 18.69
N SER A 240 -8.07 5.66 17.90
CA SER A 240 -8.88 6.86 17.65
C SER A 240 -10.36 6.57 17.86
N GLU A 241 -11.15 7.62 18.10
CA GLU A 241 -12.61 7.54 18.13
C GLU A 241 -13.24 7.80 16.77
N TRP A 242 -14.34 7.12 16.50
CA TRP A 242 -15.05 7.24 15.22
C TRP A 242 -16.55 7.28 15.48
N GLU A 243 -17.22 8.29 14.93
CA GLU A 243 -18.68 8.40 14.95
C GLU A 243 -19.32 7.13 14.40
N THR A 244 -20.49 6.77 14.94
CA THR A 244 -21.27 5.64 14.41
C THR A 244 -22.12 6.15 13.25
N THR A 245 -21.95 5.54 12.07
CA THR A 245 -22.69 5.93 10.87
C THR A 245 -23.81 4.94 10.55
N ASP A 246 -24.49 5.17 9.42
CA ASP A 246 -25.50 4.26 8.89
C ASP A 246 -24.98 2.83 8.76
N LYS A 247 -25.82 1.86 9.13
CA LYS A 247 -25.51 0.42 9.03
C LYS A 247 -25.90 -0.18 7.69
N GLN A 248 -26.68 0.54 6.90
CA GLN A 248 -27.15 0.08 5.58
C GLN A 248 -26.31 0.70 4.47
N ALA A 249 -25.89 -0.15 3.54
CA ALA A 249 -25.23 0.28 2.32
C ALA A 249 -26.25 0.85 1.32
N SER A 250 -25.83 1.82 0.53
CA SER A 250 -26.63 2.37 -0.57
C SER A 250 -26.12 1.84 -1.90
N ARG A 251 -27.01 1.22 -2.70
CA ARG A 251 -26.66 0.61 -3.99
C ARG A 251 -26.00 1.59 -4.97
N SER A 252 -26.52 2.81 -5.09
CA SER A 252 -25.98 3.83 -6.00
C SER A 252 -24.55 4.25 -5.63
N ARG A 253 -24.24 4.26 -4.33
CA ARG A 253 -22.90 4.60 -3.83
C ARG A 253 -21.89 3.45 -3.93
N LEU A 254 -22.33 2.23 -4.20
CA LEU A 254 -21.47 1.04 -4.31
C LEU A 254 -21.00 0.76 -5.72
N LEU A 255 -21.78 1.15 -6.74
CA LEU A 255 -21.50 0.80 -8.13
C LEU A 255 -20.10 1.25 -8.56
N ALA A 256 -19.78 2.53 -8.40
CA ALA A 256 -18.48 3.07 -8.82
C ALA A 256 -17.30 2.41 -8.07
N PRO A 257 -17.29 2.33 -6.71
CA PRO A 257 -16.24 1.60 -6.01
C PRO A 257 -16.06 0.15 -6.43
N VAL A 258 -17.15 -0.61 -6.61
CA VAL A 258 -17.07 -2.00 -7.05
C VAL A 258 -16.46 -2.08 -8.45
N VAL A 259 -16.98 -1.30 -9.42
CA VAL A 259 -16.44 -1.27 -10.79
C VAL A 259 -14.94 -0.91 -10.81
N ILE A 260 -14.54 0.13 -10.06
CA ILE A 260 -13.15 0.56 -10.05
C ILE A 260 -12.25 -0.53 -9.44
N LEU A 261 -12.63 -1.10 -8.29
CA LEU A 261 -11.82 -2.07 -7.56
C LEU A 261 -11.75 -3.45 -8.23
N THR A 262 -12.78 -3.85 -8.99
CA THR A 262 -12.87 -5.21 -9.55
C THR A 262 -12.68 -5.29 -11.05
N LEU A 263 -12.85 -4.19 -11.77
CA LEU A 263 -12.69 -4.15 -13.22
C LEU A 263 -11.57 -3.19 -13.62
N LEU A 264 -11.67 -1.89 -13.29
CA LEU A 264 -10.72 -0.91 -13.84
C LEU A 264 -9.29 -1.12 -13.34
N ILE A 265 -9.07 -1.19 -12.02
CA ILE A 265 -7.72 -1.40 -11.48
C ILE A 265 -7.14 -2.74 -11.95
N PRO A 266 -7.82 -3.91 -11.80
CA PRO A 266 -7.26 -5.18 -12.27
C PRO A 266 -7.05 -5.24 -13.78
N PHE A 267 -7.91 -4.62 -14.59
CA PHE A 267 -7.75 -4.57 -16.04
C PHE A 267 -6.52 -3.75 -16.44
N ILE A 268 -6.30 -2.58 -15.83
CA ILE A 268 -5.08 -1.77 -16.06
C ILE A 268 -3.83 -2.55 -15.63
N VAL A 269 -3.90 -3.25 -14.50
CA VAL A 269 -2.79 -4.13 -14.06
C VAL A 269 -2.51 -5.21 -15.10
N TRP A 270 -3.54 -5.86 -15.62
CA TRP A 270 -3.42 -6.86 -16.67
C TRP A 270 -2.74 -6.28 -17.91
N ASP A 271 -3.30 -5.19 -18.46
CA ASP A 271 -2.85 -4.52 -19.68
C ASP A 271 -1.37 -4.10 -19.59
N GLN A 272 -0.98 -3.50 -18.46
CA GLN A 272 0.38 -2.98 -18.31
C GLN A 272 1.42 -4.04 -17.96
N SER A 273 1.02 -5.19 -17.42
CA SER A 273 1.97 -6.13 -16.81
C SER A 273 2.11 -7.45 -17.56
N PHE A 274 1.08 -7.89 -18.26
CA PHE A 274 1.09 -9.11 -19.07
C PHE A 274 1.58 -8.82 -20.50
N LYS A 275 2.66 -8.05 -20.65
CA LYS A 275 3.24 -7.75 -21.97
C LYS A 275 3.91 -8.99 -22.56
N THR A 276 3.71 -9.20 -23.86
CA THR A 276 4.23 -10.37 -24.59
C THR A 276 5.76 -10.48 -24.47
N GLU A 277 6.48 -9.37 -24.67
CA GLU A 277 7.95 -9.31 -24.57
C GLU A 277 8.45 -9.83 -23.22
N ARG A 278 7.91 -9.27 -22.12
CA ARG A 278 8.26 -9.66 -20.76
C ARG A 278 8.02 -11.14 -20.48
N LEU A 279 6.87 -11.68 -20.91
CA LEU A 279 6.52 -13.09 -20.67
C LEU A 279 7.42 -14.02 -21.50
N VAL A 280 7.66 -13.70 -22.77
CA VAL A 280 8.55 -14.48 -23.63
C VAL A 280 9.98 -14.50 -23.10
N GLU A 281 10.52 -13.35 -22.67
CA GLU A 281 11.84 -13.26 -22.05
C GLU A 281 11.92 -14.08 -20.76
N THR A 282 10.89 -13.98 -19.91
CA THR A 282 10.83 -14.72 -18.65
C THR A 282 10.83 -16.23 -18.91
N ILE A 283 9.99 -16.72 -19.83
CA ILE A 283 9.88 -18.15 -20.17
C ILE A 283 11.18 -18.67 -20.75
N ARG A 284 11.74 -17.99 -21.76
CA ARG A 284 13.01 -18.39 -22.39
C ARG A 284 14.20 -18.34 -21.43
N GLY A 285 14.12 -17.49 -20.41
CA GLY A 285 15.15 -17.36 -19.39
C GLY A 285 15.34 -18.60 -18.53
N PHE A 286 14.30 -19.42 -18.31
CA PHE A 286 14.39 -20.66 -17.55
C PHE A 286 14.16 -21.93 -18.38
N ASP A 287 13.48 -21.83 -19.53
CA ASP A 287 13.32 -22.93 -20.48
C ASP A 287 13.45 -22.42 -21.93
N PRO A 288 14.66 -22.48 -22.52
CA PRO A 288 14.90 -22.03 -23.89
C PRO A 288 14.14 -22.84 -24.97
N LEU A 289 13.70 -24.05 -24.66
CA LEU A 289 13.03 -24.96 -25.59
C LEU A 289 11.50 -24.90 -25.49
N ALA A 290 10.96 -24.18 -24.51
CA ALA A 290 9.52 -24.03 -24.33
C ALA A 290 8.87 -23.26 -25.49
N ASP A 291 7.61 -23.59 -25.80
CA ASP A 291 6.73 -22.78 -26.65
C ASP A 291 6.32 -21.50 -25.90
N ALA A 292 7.25 -20.55 -25.83
CA ALA A 292 7.07 -19.29 -25.13
C ALA A 292 5.89 -18.47 -25.68
N ALA A 293 5.61 -18.57 -26.99
CA ALA A 293 4.51 -17.86 -27.61
C ALA A 293 3.14 -18.45 -27.23
N GLY A 294 3.00 -19.77 -27.30
CA GLY A 294 1.77 -20.46 -26.89
C GLY A 294 1.45 -20.26 -25.41
N VAL A 295 2.46 -20.43 -24.54
CA VAL A 295 2.31 -20.21 -23.09
C VAL A 295 1.95 -18.75 -22.79
N THR A 296 2.61 -17.78 -23.44
CA THR A 296 2.31 -16.36 -23.27
C THR A 296 0.86 -16.03 -23.62
N ASN A 297 0.38 -16.52 -24.76
CA ASN A 297 -1.02 -16.33 -25.19
C ASN A 297 -2.00 -16.92 -24.18
N TYR A 298 -1.75 -18.14 -23.71
CA TYR A 298 -2.60 -18.78 -22.70
C TYR A 298 -2.63 -17.97 -21.40
N VAL A 299 -1.47 -17.55 -20.90
CA VAL A 299 -1.34 -16.76 -19.67
C VAL A 299 -2.09 -15.43 -19.78
N GLN A 300 -1.95 -14.72 -20.91
CA GLN A 300 -2.63 -13.44 -21.15
C GLN A 300 -4.16 -13.59 -21.15
N TRP A 301 -4.69 -14.54 -21.92
CA TRP A 301 -6.13 -14.76 -22.02
C TRP A 301 -6.72 -15.28 -20.71
N PHE A 302 -6.04 -16.22 -20.05
CA PHE A 302 -6.48 -16.72 -18.76
C PHE A 302 -6.53 -15.62 -17.71
N ALA A 303 -5.50 -14.77 -17.62
CA ALA A 303 -5.48 -13.64 -16.70
C ALA A 303 -6.60 -12.62 -17.00
N LEU A 304 -6.92 -12.35 -18.26
CA LEU A 304 -8.03 -11.48 -18.65
C LEU A 304 -9.38 -12.07 -18.24
N LEU A 305 -9.60 -13.36 -18.52
CA LEU A 305 -10.82 -14.06 -18.14
C LEU A 305 -11.04 -14.04 -16.62
N LEU A 306 -9.98 -14.15 -15.82
CA LEU A 306 -10.05 -14.01 -14.37
C LEU A 306 -10.53 -12.61 -13.93
N VAL A 307 -10.12 -11.51 -14.59
CA VAL A 307 -10.67 -10.16 -14.30
C VAL A 307 -12.15 -10.13 -14.59
N LEU A 308 -12.54 -10.56 -15.79
CA LEU A 308 -13.92 -10.46 -16.24
C LEU A 308 -14.83 -11.32 -15.37
N ALA A 309 -14.38 -12.52 -14.98
CA ALA A 309 -15.10 -13.38 -14.05
C ALA A 309 -15.23 -12.74 -12.66
N PHE A 310 -14.14 -12.15 -12.12
CA PHE A 310 -14.19 -11.48 -10.82
C PHE A 310 -15.11 -10.26 -10.85
N ALA A 311 -15.01 -9.42 -11.88
CA ALA A 311 -15.86 -8.26 -12.07
C ALA A 311 -17.34 -8.66 -12.21
N ALA A 312 -17.65 -9.64 -13.05
CA ALA A 312 -19.01 -10.15 -13.22
C ALA A 312 -19.56 -10.71 -11.91
N PHE A 313 -18.77 -11.50 -11.18
CA PHE A 313 -19.14 -12.04 -9.87
C PHE A 313 -19.44 -10.91 -8.86
N ALA A 314 -18.55 -9.93 -8.73
CA ALA A 314 -18.70 -8.84 -7.77
C ALA A 314 -19.88 -7.93 -8.13
N LEU A 315 -20.03 -7.54 -9.39
CA LEU A 315 -21.17 -6.75 -9.85
C LEU A 315 -22.48 -7.50 -9.65
N PHE A 316 -22.51 -8.80 -9.98
CA PHE A 316 -23.69 -9.62 -9.74
C PHE A 316 -24.05 -9.67 -8.25
N LYS A 317 -23.10 -10.03 -7.39
CA LYS A 317 -23.34 -10.23 -5.96
C LYS A 317 -23.69 -8.92 -5.22
N TYR A 318 -22.96 -7.84 -5.47
CA TYR A 318 -23.07 -6.60 -4.67
C TYR A 318 -23.96 -5.53 -5.30
N CYS A 319 -24.16 -5.55 -6.63
CA CYS A 319 -24.88 -4.49 -7.34
C CYS A 319 -26.15 -4.96 -8.05
N ILE A 320 -26.20 -6.18 -8.62
CA ILE A 320 -27.34 -6.64 -9.44
C ILE A 320 -28.33 -7.49 -8.64
N LYS A 321 -27.84 -8.47 -7.87
CA LYS A 321 -28.67 -9.37 -7.05
C LYS A 321 -29.45 -8.59 -5.99
N THR A 322 -28.87 -7.50 -5.50
CA THR A 322 -29.51 -6.62 -4.53
C THR A 322 -30.50 -5.68 -5.20
N LYS A 323 -31.80 -6.01 -5.09
CA LYS A 323 -32.88 -5.19 -5.66
C LYS A 323 -33.25 -3.99 -4.78
N ALA A 324 -33.01 -4.08 -3.48
CA ALA A 324 -33.34 -3.01 -2.54
C ALA A 324 -32.36 -1.82 -2.68
N PRO A 325 -32.85 -0.56 -2.58
CA PRO A 325 -31.98 0.62 -2.64
C PRO A 325 -31.00 0.70 -1.46
N PHE A 326 -31.42 0.14 -0.31
CA PHE A 326 -30.62 0.00 0.91
C PHE A 326 -30.60 -1.46 1.36
N PHE A 327 -29.45 -1.93 1.82
CA PHE A 327 -29.27 -3.31 2.24
C PHE A 327 -28.11 -3.47 3.22
N ASP A 328 -28.11 -4.58 3.95
CA ASP A 328 -27.07 -4.89 4.93
C ASP A 328 -25.93 -5.68 4.28
N LEU A 329 -24.71 -5.15 4.39
CA LEU A 329 -23.49 -5.91 4.13
C LEU A 329 -23.00 -6.52 5.44
N ASN A 330 -22.78 -7.83 5.43
CA ASN A 330 -22.30 -8.54 6.62
C ASN A 330 -20.79 -8.81 6.53
N TYR A 331 -20.24 -9.31 7.64
CA TYR A 331 -18.82 -9.66 7.71
C TYR A 331 -18.38 -10.68 6.65
N GLN A 332 -19.22 -11.67 6.35
CA GLN A 332 -18.89 -12.73 5.38
C GLN A 332 -18.81 -12.17 3.95
N ASP A 333 -19.63 -11.18 3.62
CA ASP A 333 -19.57 -10.50 2.33
C ASP A 333 -18.25 -9.75 2.13
N ILE A 334 -17.83 -8.98 3.13
CA ILE A 334 -16.55 -8.26 3.07
C ILE A 334 -15.38 -9.26 3.10
N GLN A 335 -15.48 -10.33 3.88
CA GLN A 335 -14.44 -11.36 3.96
C GLN A 335 -14.27 -12.07 2.62
N LEU A 336 -15.38 -12.43 1.97
CA LEU A 336 -15.37 -13.05 0.65
C LEU A 336 -14.73 -12.13 -0.38
N PHE A 337 -15.11 -10.85 -0.40
CA PHE A 337 -14.50 -9.88 -1.31
C PHE A 337 -12.98 -9.76 -1.09
N PHE A 338 -12.56 -9.61 0.17
CA PHE A 338 -11.15 -9.50 0.55
C PHE A 338 -10.33 -10.68 0.02
N PHE A 339 -10.77 -11.91 0.27
CA PHE A 339 -10.03 -13.10 -0.15
C PHE A 339 -10.10 -13.34 -1.66
N VAL A 340 -11.25 -13.13 -2.32
CA VAL A 340 -11.32 -13.29 -3.78
C VAL A 340 -10.42 -12.27 -4.48
N ASN A 341 -10.40 -11.02 -4.00
CA ASN A 341 -9.54 -9.98 -4.55
C ASN A 341 -8.05 -10.32 -4.31
N LEU A 342 -7.67 -10.70 -3.09
CA LEU A 342 -6.29 -11.10 -2.79
C LEU A 342 -5.85 -12.35 -3.58
N SER A 343 -6.75 -13.32 -3.78
CA SER A 343 -6.51 -14.51 -4.60
C SER A 343 -6.26 -14.17 -6.06
N LEU A 344 -7.07 -13.28 -6.66
CA LEU A 344 -6.91 -12.86 -8.05
C LEU A 344 -5.48 -12.34 -8.30
N TYR A 345 -5.00 -11.46 -7.43
CA TYR A 345 -3.68 -10.86 -7.59
C TYR A 345 -2.53 -11.78 -7.19
N THR A 346 -2.77 -12.73 -6.29
CA THR A 346 -1.81 -13.82 -6.03
C THR A 346 -1.66 -14.71 -7.27
N LEU A 347 -2.77 -15.06 -7.92
CA LEU A 347 -2.74 -15.77 -9.20
C LEU A 347 -2.05 -14.94 -10.28
N TYR A 348 -2.28 -13.62 -10.35
CA TYR A 348 -1.58 -12.74 -11.27
C TYR A 348 -0.07 -12.80 -11.08
N SER A 349 0.37 -12.74 -9.83
CA SER A 349 1.78 -12.85 -9.50
C SER A 349 2.37 -14.17 -9.99
N ILE A 350 1.69 -15.29 -9.75
CA ILE A 350 2.14 -16.62 -10.22
C ILE A 350 2.19 -16.68 -11.76
N LEU A 351 1.18 -16.11 -12.43
CA LEU A 351 1.07 -16.12 -13.89
C LEU A 351 2.14 -15.23 -14.56
N ILE A 352 2.32 -13.98 -14.11
CA ILE A 352 3.30 -13.03 -14.66
C ILE A 352 4.73 -13.54 -14.48
N THR A 353 4.99 -14.23 -13.38
CA THR A 353 6.32 -14.73 -13.04
C THR A 353 6.58 -16.13 -13.56
N CYS A 354 5.58 -16.74 -14.19
CA CYS A 354 5.58 -18.14 -14.63
C CYS A 354 6.01 -19.13 -13.54
N ALA A 355 5.78 -18.80 -12.27
CA ALA A 355 6.20 -19.62 -11.14
C ALA A 355 5.48 -20.99 -11.09
N PHE A 356 4.39 -21.15 -11.86
CA PHE A 356 3.77 -22.47 -12.04
C PHE A 356 4.63 -23.44 -12.89
N MET A 357 5.61 -22.93 -13.65
CA MET A 357 6.52 -23.75 -14.46
C MET A 357 7.82 -24.10 -13.73
N SER A 358 8.22 -23.31 -12.73
CA SER A 358 9.47 -23.55 -12.00
C SER A 358 9.45 -22.98 -10.58
N LEU A 359 10.16 -23.65 -9.67
CA LEU A 359 10.23 -23.28 -8.25
C LEU A 359 11.27 -22.19 -7.93
N TYR A 360 11.83 -21.52 -8.94
CA TYR A 360 12.92 -20.55 -8.77
C TYR A 360 12.56 -19.33 -7.90
N ARG A 361 11.25 -19.00 -7.80
CA ARG A 361 10.74 -17.86 -7.01
C ARG A 361 9.92 -18.32 -5.83
N MET A 362 10.63 -18.79 -4.80
CA MET A 362 9.99 -19.28 -3.57
C MET A 362 9.07 -18.24 -2.91
N GLU A 363 9.31 -16.95 -3.10
CA GLU A 363 8.46 -15.89 -2.54
C GLU A 363 7.00 -15.95 -3.01
N GLN A 364 6.75 -16.49 -4.21
CA GLN A 364 5.39 -16.62 -4.76
C GLN A 364 4.52 -17.55 -3.91
N TYR A 365 5.11 -18.60 -3.34
CA TYR A 365 4.42 -19.55 -2.46
C TYR A 365 4.26 -19.00 -1.05
N LEU A 366 5.12 -18.08 -0.62
CA LEU A 366 4.96 -17.38 0.66
C LEU A 366 3.72 -16.48 0.66
N TYR A 367 3.28 -15.99 -0.51
CA TYR A 367 2.01 -15.26 -0.61
C TYR A 367 0.82 -16.17 -0.30
N ILE A 368 0.82 -17.40 -0.82
CA ILE A 368 -0.21 -18.41 -0.54
C ILE A 368 -0.21 -18.75 0.96
N LEU A 369 0.98 -18.92 1.55
CA LEU A 369 1.12 -19.15 2.99
C LEU A 369 0.54 -17.99 3.81
N ASN A 370 0.87 -16.74 3.45
CA ASN A 370 0.31 -15.56 4.12
C ASN A 370 -1.21 -15.49 3.98
N MET A 371 -1.77 -15.84 2.82
CA MET A 371 -3.22 -15.92 2.64
C MET A 371 -3.86 -16.98 3.55
N ALA A 372 -3.24 -18.15 3.70
CA ALA A 372 -3.72 -19.18 4.60
C ALA A 372 -3.68 -18.71 6.07
N ILE A 373 -2.59 -18.07 6.48
CA ILE A 373 -2.44 -17.45 7.80
C ILE A 373 -3.53 -16.40 8.03
N LEU A 374 -3.78 -15.51 7.07
CA LEU A 374 -4.85 -14.52 7.14
C LEU A 374 -6.24 -15.16 7.24
N GLY A 375 -6.48 -16.28 6.54
CA GLY A 375 -7.72 -17.05 6.62
C GLY A 375 -8.08 -17.48 8.05
N VAL A 376 -7.05 -17.79 8.84
CA VAL A 376 -7.19 -18.15 10.26
C VAL A 376 -7.26 -16.90 11.15
N LEU A 377 -6.31 -15.98 11.00
CA LEU A 377 -6.15 -14.85 11.92
C LEU A 377 -7.29 -13.84 11.83
N VAL A 378 -7.77 -13.51 10.63
CA VAL A 378 -8.84 -12.50 10.43
C VAL A 378 -10.15 -12.92 11.12
N ARG A 379 -10.43 -14.24 11.17
CA ARG A 379 -11.63 -14.77 11.85
C ARG A 379 -11.54 -14.66 13.37
N LYS A 380 -10.35 -14.90 13.92
CA LYS A 380 -10.09 -14.90 15.37
C LYS A 380 -9.82 -13.51 15.94
N THR A 381 -9.56 -12.53 15.09
CA THR A 381 -9.17 -11.18 15.51
C THR A 381 -10.39 -10.26 15.58
N GLN A 382 -10.53 -9.59 16.71
CA GLN A 382 -11.42 -8.46 16.91
C GLN A 382 -10.61 -7.35 17.60
N ALA A 383 -10.53 -6.20 16.94
CA ALA A 383 -9.77 -5.07 17.45
C ALA A 383 -10.48 -4.42 18.64
N SER A 384 -9.70 -4.00 19.64
CA SER A 384 -10.15 -3.16 20.74
C SER A 384 -9.93 -1.68 20.41
N PHE A 385 -10.92 -0.82 20.63
CA PHE A 385 -10.80 0.62 20.43
C PHE A 385 -10.42 1.33 21.72
N THR A 386 -9.43 2.22 21.66
CA THR A 386 -9.02 3.03 22.81
C THR A 386 -8.61 4.42 22.36
N ASP A 387 -9.30 5.47 22.78
CA ASP A 387 -8.87 6.82 22.41
C ASP A 387 -7.55 7.19 23.09
N ARG A 388 -6.62 7.71 22.29
CA ARG A 388 -5.34 8.23 22.77
C ARG A 388 -5.13 9.69 22.36
N GLY A 389 -6.11 10.33 21.72
CA GLY A 389 -6.08 11.74 21.33
C GLY A 389 -4.94 12.13 20.38
N LEU A 390 -4.77 13.44 20.17
CA LEU A 390 -3.63 14.01 19.43
C LEU A 390 -2.53 14.38 20.42
N ASN A 391 -1.34 13.80 20.28
CA ASN A 391 -0.18 14.17 21.10
C ASN A 391 1.00 14.51 20.19
N ILE A 392 0.99 15.75 19.70
CA ILE A 392 1.96 16.27 18.72
C ILE A 392 3.39 16.18 19.26
N SER A 393 3.60 16.48 20.54
CA SER A 393 4.92 16.38 21.18
C SER A 393 5.47 14.94 21.12
N ARG A 394 4.67 13.94 21.49
CA ARG A 394 5.09 12.53 21.39
C ARG A 394 5.35 12.11 19.94
N TRP A 395 4.57 12.62 18.99
CA TRP A 395 4.78 12.30 17.57
C TRP A 395 6.07 12.91 17.02
N ALA A 396 6.39 14.15 17.41
CA ALA A 396 7.67 14.78 17.08
C ALA A 396 8.85 13.99 17.69
N ILE A 397 8.73 13.56 18.95
CA ILE A 397 9.75 12.71 19.60
C ILE A 397 9.91 11.38 18.85
N ASN A 398 8.81 10.71 18.48
CA ASN A 398 8.88 9.47 17.71
C ASN A 398 9.53 9.67 16.32
N PHE A 399 9.30 10.81 15.69
CA PHE A 399 9.93 11.14 14.41
C PHE A 399 11.44 11.37 14.56
N VAL A 400 11.87 12.11 15.58
CA VAL A 400 13.30 12.26 15.91
C VAL A 400 13.95 10.92 16.23
N PHE A 401 13.26 10.05 16.97
CA PHE A 401 13.74 8.70 17.26
C PHE A 401 13.90 7.85 15.99
N LEU A 402 12.97 7.98 15.03
CA LEU A 402 13.05 7.30 13.75
C LEU A 402 14.25 7.78 12.92
N ILE A 403 14.52 9.08 12.90
CA ILE A 403 15.72 9.66 12.28
C ILE A 403 16.99 9.07 12.91
N ALA A 404 17.04 8.98 14.25
CA ALA A 404 18.17 8.37 14.96
C ALA A 404 18.34 6.87 14.64
N ILE A 405 17.24 6.11 14.49
CA ILE A 405 17.31 4.72 14.04
C ILE A 405 17.96 4.62 12.67
N PHE A 406 17.63 5.50 11.72
CA PHE A 406 18.24 5.46 10.40
C PHE A 406 19.75 5.72 10.43
N ALA A 407 20.23 6.55 11.36
CA ALA A 407 21.66 6.74 11.57
C ALA A 407 22.34 5.45 12.06
N ILE A 408 21.68 4.71 12.97
CA ILE A 408 22.17 3.40 13.44
C ILE A 408 22.18 2.38 12.29
N LEU A 409 21.10 2.29 11.51
CA LEU A 409 21.03 1.39 10.35
C LEU A 409 22.11 1.72 9.31
N THR A 410 22.40 3.02 9.11
CA THR A 410 23.49 3.48 8.25
C THR A 410 24.83 2.98 8.73
N ALA A 411 25.15 3.19 10.02
CA ALA A 411 26.41 2.75 10.60
C ALA A 411 26.62 1.24 10.48
N VAL A 412 25.55 0.45 10.69
CA VAL A 412 25.59 -1.00 10.49
C VAL A 412 25.81 -1.33 9.02
N ALA A 413 25.00 -0.79 8.09
CA ALA A 413 25.08 -1.11 6.66
C ALA A 413 26.50 -0.88 6.11
N ILE A 414 27.06 0.33 6.27
CA ILE A 414 28.38 0.67 5.71
C ILE A 414 29.53 -0.16 6.30
N SER A 415 29.35 -0.69 7.52
CA SER A 415 30.38 -1.53 8.18
C SER A 415 30.34 -3.00 7.76
N THR A 416 29.30 -3.42 7.04
CA THR A 416 29.04 -4.85 6.76
C THR A 416 29.46 -5.31 5.37
N HIS A 417 29.78 -4.40 4.46
CA HIS A 417 30.10 -4.74 3.07
C HIS A 417 31.09 -3.78 2.42
N GLY A 418 31.74 -4.26 1.35
CA GLY A 418 32.48 -3.43 0.39
C GLY A 418 31.57 -2.85 -0.69
N GLU A 419 32.11 -2.51 -1.86
CA GLU A 419 31.30 -1.97 -2.95
C GLU A 419 30.23 -2.97 -3.42
N LEU A 420 28.99 -2.48 -3.56
CA LEU A 420 27.86 -3.26 -4.03
C LEU A 420 27.40 -2.79 -5.40
N ASN A 421 27.04 -3.74 -6.26
CA ASN A 421 26.40 -3.45 -7.56
C ASN A 421 25.12 -2.62 -7.36
N GLY A 422 24.93 -1.63 -8.23
CA GLY A 422 23.77 -0.72 -8.19
C GLY A 422 23.84 0.37 -7.12
N ALA A 423 25.01 0.57 -6.51
CA ALA A 423 25.25 1.74 -5.65
C ALA A 423 25.20 3.04 -6.48
N ASN A 424 24.55 4.06 -5.94
CA ASN A 424 24.52 5.40 -6.51
C ASN A 424 25.11 6.40 -5.50
N ARG A 425 25.67 7.50 -6.00
CA ARG A 425 26.08 8.64 -5.16
C ARG A 425 25.20 9.85 -5.43
N ARG A 426 24.80 10.55 -4.37
CA ARG A 426 23.98 11.77 -4.44
C ARG A 426 24.84 13.03 -4.49
N PHE A 427 25.98 13.02 -3.80
CA PHE A 427 26.87 14.15 -3.61
C PHE A 427 28.15 13.90 -4.40
N GLU A 428 28.09 14.10 -5.72
CA GLU A 428 29.25 14.13 -6.63
C GLU A 428 29.36 15.51 -7.26
#